data_AF-A0A443RW06-F1
#
_entry.id   AF-A0A443RW06-F1
#
_cell.length_a   1.000
_cell.length_b   1.000
_cell.length_c   1.000
_cell.angle_alpha   90.00
_cell.angle_beta   90.00
_cell.angle_gamma   90.00
#
_symmetry.space_group_name_H-M   'P 1'
#
loop_
_entity.id
_entity.type
_entity.pdbx_description
1 polymer ?
#
loop_
_entity_poly.entity_id
_entity_poly.type
_entity_poly.pdbx_seq_one_letter_code
_entity_poly.pdbx_strand_id
1 'polypeptide(L)'
;HIISGKIVVRKNINHFTETGVIFQGSDVETNCDVVVFATGYDISFPFIDASIISVSNNEVNLFKNVFQAELKHAHTLAFIGLCQPSGSFFPIAEMQSRWFAQLMKGDVRLPKKEEMLKIIEEDTKTVKSRYYASQRHTIQVA
;
A
#
# COMPACT_ATOMS: atom_id res chain seq x y z
N HIS A 1 15.51 -24.08 -9.74
CA HIS A 1 16.57 -23.11 -9.38
C HIS A 1 17.05 -23.25 -7.94
N ILE A 2 16.16 -23.37 -6.95
CA ILE A 2 16.56 -23.65 -5.55
C ILE A 2 17.22 -25.03 -5.44
N ILE A 3 16.55 -26.09 -5.91
CA ILE A 3 17.09 -27.47 -5.86
C ILE A 3 18.42 -27.60 -6.64
N SER A 4 18.59 -26.82 -7.71
CA SER A 4 19.81 -26.82 -8.50
C SER A 4 20.93 -25.94 -7.92
N GLY A 5 20.74 -25.33 -6.74
CA GLY A 5 21.73 -24.47 -6.08
C GLY A 5 21.92 -23.07 -6.69
N LYS A 6 21.12 -22.70 -7.71
CA LYS A 6 21.22 -21.37 -8.36
C LYS A 6 20.64 -20.24 -7.51
N ILE A 7 19.73 -20.57 -6.61
CA ILE A 7 19.14 -19.64 -5.65
C ILE A 7 19.29 -20.27 -4.27
N VAL A 8 19.94 -19.55 -3.36
CA VAL A 8 20.13 -20.01 -1.98
C VAL A 8 19.38 -19.05 -1.06
N VAL A 9 18.38 -19.57 -0.36
CA VAL A 9 17.60 -18.78 0.61
C VAL A 9 18.45 -18.57 1.88
N ARG A 10 18.50 -17.32 2.34
CA ARG A 10 19.23 -16.91 3.56
C ARG A 10 18.28 -16.22 4.53
N LYS A 11 18.69 -16.15 5.79
CA LYS A 11 18.03 -15.29 6.79
C LYS A 11 18.28 -13.81 6.45
N ASN A 12 17.73 -12.90 7.24
CA ASN A 12 17.94 -11.47 7.05
C ASN A 12 19.43 -11.11 7.17
N ILE A 13 19.81 -9.97 6.60
CA ILE A 13 21.17 -9.44 6.67
C ILE A 13 21.42 -8.92 8.09
N ASN A 14 22.58 -9.24 8.66
CA ASN A 14 23.06 -8.60 9.88
C ASN A 14 23.77 -7.28 9.52
N HIS A 15 24.82 -7.35 8.68
CA HIS A 15 25.50 -6.18 8.13
C HIS A 15 26.24 -6.53 6.83
N PHE A 16 26.66 -5.49 6.10
CA PHE A 16 27.53 -5.58 4.93
C PHE A 16 28.99 -5.45 5.34
N THR A 17 29.86 -6.17 4.65
CA THR A 17 31.32 -6.00 4.70
C THR A 17 31.79 -5.29 3.43
N GLU A 18 33.09 -5.06 3.29
CA GLU A 18 33.64 -4.44 2.08
C GLU A 18 33.42 -5.30 0.82
N THR A 19 33.38 -6.63 0.97
CA THR A 19 33.34 -7.60 -0.15
C THR A 19 32.13 -8.53 -0.12
N GLY A 20 31.21 -8.35 0.83
CA GLY A 20 30.19 -9.34 1.08
C GLY A 20 29.15 -8.97 2.13
N VAL A 21 28.50 -10.00 2.66
CA VAL A 21 27.37 -9.89 3.58
C VAL A 21 27.49 -10.94 4.68
N ILE A 22 27.22 -10.53 5.92
CA ILE A 22 27.01 -11.44 7.05
C ILE A 22 25.52 -11.53 7.34
N PHE A 23 24.99 -12.76 7.33
CA PHE A 23 23.56 -13.03 7.60
C PHE A 23 23.32 -13.31 9.08
N GLN A 24 22.11 -13.04 9.56
CA GLN A 24 21.73 -13.30 10.94
C GLN A 24 21.92 -14.77 11.34
N GLY A 25 22.62 -14.99 12.46
CA GLY A 25 22.92 -16.32 13.00
C GLY A 25 24.06 -17.04 12.28
N SER A 26 24.87 -16.32 11.49
CA SER A 26 26.10 -16.80 10.88
C SER A 26 27.21 -15.78 11.15
N ASP A 27 28.41 -16.27 11.45
CA ASP A 27 29.62 -15.45 11.55
C ASP A 27 30.48 -15.57 10.28
N VAL A 28 29.95 -16.21 9.23
CA VAL A 28 30.65 -16.46 7.97
C VAL A 28 30.24 -15.41 6.95
N GLU A 29 31.23 -14.70 6.43
CA GLU A 29 31.05 -13.77 5.33
C GLU A 29 30.70 -14.53 4.03
N THR A 30 29.67 -14.06 3.34
CA THR A 30 29.35 -14.50 1.98
C THR A 30 29.74 -13.40 1.00
N ASN A 31 30.74 -13.69 0.16
CA ASN A 31 31.16 -12.76 -0.90
C ASN A 31 29.98 -12.40 -1.81
N CYS A 32 29.88 -11.12 -2.15
CA CYS A 32 28.78 -10.59 -2.93
C CYS A 32 29.24 -9.37 -3.72
N ASP A 33 29.17 -9.46 -5.05
CA ASP A 33 29.56 -8.35 -5.93
C ASP A 33 28.43 -7.32 -6.12
N VAL A 34 27.17 -7.76 -6.02
CA VAL A 34 25.99 -6.93 -6.33
C VAL A 34 24.87 -7.18 -5.33
N VAL A 35 24.36 -6.10 -4.74
CA VAL A 35 23.18 -6.12 -3.87
C VAL A 35 22.01 -5.44 -4.58
N VAL A 36 20.88 -6.13 -4.65
CA VAL A 36 19.62 -5.58 -5.21
C VAL A 36 18.59 -5.46 -4.10
N PHE A 37 18.24 -4.23 -3.73
CA PHE A 37 17.21 -3.95 -2.73
C PHE A 37 15.81 -4.01 -3.36
N ALA A 38 15.20 -5.19 -3.34
CA ALA A 38 13.79 -5.37 -3.66
C ALA A 38 12.89 -5.06 -2.43
N THR A 39 13.11 -3.92 -1.77
CA THR A 39 12.49 -3.57 -0.48
C THR A 39 11.09 -2.93 -0.59
N GLY A 40 10.58 -2.72 -1.81
CA GLY A 40 9.27 -2.14 -2.07
C GLY A 40 9.36 -0.65 -2.40
N TYR A 41 8.23 0.05 -2.26
CA TYR A 41 8.07 1.45 -2.61
C TYR A 41 7.25 2.18 -1.54
N ASP A 42 7.48 3.49 -1.42
CA ASP A 42 6.71 4.39 -0.57
C ASP A 42 5.64 5.14 -1.35
N ILE A 43 4.53 5.45 -0.68
CA ILE A 43 3.42 6.20 -1.26
C ILE A 43 3.61 7.69 -0.96
N SER A 44 3.52 8.55 -1.98
CA SER A 44 3.54 9.99 -1.79
C SER A 44 2.71 10.72 -2.86
N PHE A 45 2.19 11.89 -2.48
CA PHE A 45 1.41 12.77 -3.37
C PHE A 45 1.99 14.21 -3.30
N PRO A 46 3.17 14.47 -3.89
CA PRO A 46 3.88 15.74 -3.72
C PRO A 46 3.17 16.96 -4.34
N PHE A 47 2.11 16.71 -5.12
CA PHE A 47 1.28 17.72 -5.76
C PHE A 47 -0.02 18.01 -5.00
N ILE A 48 -0.28 17.31 -3.89
CA ILE A 48 -1.46 17.54 -3.02
C ILE A 48 -0.96 18.07 -1.68
N ASP A 49 -1.62 19.11 -1.17
CA ASP A 49 -1.30 19.67 0.14
C ASP A 49 -1.51 18.63 1.25
N ALA A 50 -0.58 18.58 2.21
CA ALA A 50 -0.60 17.60 3.30
C ALA A 50 -1.83 17.74 4.22
N SER A 51 -2.47 18.92 4.25
CA SER A 51 -3.74 19.14 4.96
C SER A 51 -4.93 18.46 4.29
N ILE A 52 -4.84 18.13 3.01
CA ILE A 52 -5.86 17.39 2.26
C ILE A 52 -5.62 15.89 2.39
N ILE A 53 -4.39 15.45 2.11
CA ILE A 53 -3.99 14.05 2.23
C ILE A 53 -2.63 13.96 2.89
N SER A 54 -2.56 13.25 4.01
CA SER A 54 -1.30 12.90 4.65
C SER A 54 -1.06 11.41 4.47
N VAL A 55 0.19 11.07 4.15
CA VAL A 55 0.65 9.68 4.14
C VAL A 55 1.56 9.51 5.34
N SER A 56 1.25 8.54 6.20
CA SER A 56 2.07 8.20 7.35
C SER A 56 2.30 6.70 7.35
N ASN A 57 3.56 6.26 7.34
CA ASN A 57 3.93 4.83 7.27
C ASN A 57 3.25 4.08 6.09
N ASN A 58 3.13 4.72 4.93
CA ASN A 58 2.37 4.25 3.76
C ASN A 58 0.86 4.01 4.01
N GLU A 59 0.31 4.42 5.16
CA GLU A 59 -1.13 4.44 5.40
C GLU A 59 -1.73 5.74 4.84
N VAL A 60 -2.86 5.59 4.15
CA VAL A 60 -3.66 6.69 3.61
C VAL A 60 -5.12 6.43 3.97
N ASN A 61 -5.72 7.33 4.75
CA ASN A 61 -7.09 7.17 5.22
C ASN A 61 -8.08 7.63 4.15
N LEU A 62 -8.58 6.69 3.36
CA LEU A 62 -9.54 6.95 2.29
C LEU A 62 -10.75 6.03 2.40
N PHE A 63 -11.93 6.59 2.20
CA PHE A 63 -13.15 5.82 2.05
C PHE A 63 -13.05 4.92 0.82
N LYS A 64 -13.10 3.61 1.04
CA LYS A 64 -12.95 2.56 0.02
C LYS A 64 -11.69 2.70 -0.85
N ASN A 65 -10.62 3.28 -0.30
CA ASN A 65 -9.39 3.60 -1.04
C ASN A 65 -9.60 4.56 -2.22
N VAL A 66 -10.63 5.40 -2.17
CA VAL A 66 -10.96 6.36 -3.25
C VAL A 66 -11.10 7.80 -2.74
N PHE A 67 -11.88 8.04 -1.69
CA PHE A 67 -12.29 9.41 -1.33
C PHE A 67 -11.76 9.86 0.04
N GLN A 68 -11.33 11.11 0.13
CA GLN A 68 -10.98 11.73 1.40
C GLN A 68 -12.24 12.25 2.10
N ALA A 69 -12.65 11.60 3.18
CA ALA A 69 -13.92 11.86 3.88
C ALA A 69 -13.95 13.23 4.60
N GLU A 70 -12.78 13.75 4.96
CA GLU A 70 -12.62 15.02 5.69
C GLU A 70 -12.85 16.27 4.82
N LEU A 71 -12.83 16.12 3.48
CA LEU A 71 -13.08 17.22 2.57
C LEU A 71 -14.56 17.65 2.61
N LYS A 72 -14.79 18.98 2.69
CA LYS A 72 -16.14 19.57 2.59
C LYS A 72 -16.89 19.10 1.34
N HIS A 73 -16.17 18.88 0.24
CA HIS A 73 -16.69 18.37 -1.03
C HIS A 73 -15.94 17.09 -1.44
N ALA A 74 -16.03 16.03 -0.63
CA ALA A 74 -15.29 14.77 -0.86
C ALA A 74 -15.42 14.17 -2.27
N HIS A 75 -16.52 14.43 -2.99
CA HIS A 75 -16.74 13.94 -4.35
C HIS A 75 -15.87 14.63 -5.43
N THR A 76 -15.12 15.70 -5.12
CA THR A 76 -14.33 16.44 -6.11
C THR A 76 -12.90 15.95 -6.28
N LEU A 77 -12.45 15.02 -5.42
CA LEU A 77 -11.11 14.43 -5.48
C LEU A 77 -11.21 12.92 -5.24
N ALA A 78 -10.77 12.13 -6.22
CA ALA A 78 -10.73 10.67 -6.15
C ALA A 78 -9.31 10.15 -6.40
N PHE A 79 -8.91 9.17 -5.61
CA PHE A 79 -7.71 8.37 -5.80
C PHE A 79 -8.10 7.08 -6.52
N ILE A 80 -7.65 6.90 -7.76
CA ILE A 80 -7.96 5.72 -8.55
C ILE A 80 -6.73 4.80 -8.55
N GLY A 81 -6.93 3.54 -8.18
CA GLY A 81 -5.89 2.53 -8.15
C GLY A 81 -4.98 2.58 -6.93
N LEU A 82 -5.35 3.31 -5.87
CA LEU A 82 -4.60 3.27 -4.60
C LEU A 82 -4.98 2.03 -3.77
N CYS A 83 -4.79 0.84 -4.33
CA CYS A 83 -5.11 -0.42 -3.70
C CYS A 83 -4.20 -1.56 -4.16
N GLN A 84 -3.91 -2.49 -3.28
CA GLN A 84 -3.25 -3.76 -3.58
C GLN A 84 -4.24 -4.91 -3.35
N PRO A 85 -4.91 -5.39 -4.39
CA PRO A 85 -5.86 -6.48 -4.24
C PRO A 85 -5.16 -7.84 -4.15
N SER A 86 -5.85 -8.83 -3.58
CA SER A 86 -5.46 -10.25 -3.68
C SER A 86 -5.72 -10.85 -5.08
N GLY A 87 -6.31 -10.08 -5.99
CA GLY A 87 -6.64 -10.45 -7.37
C GLY A 87 -6.14 -9.43 -8.39
N SER A 88 -6.84 -9.29 -9.52
CA SER A 88 -6.44 -8.33 -10.55
C SER A 88 -6.70 -6.88 -10.13
N PHE A 89 -5.71 -6.02 -10.36
CA PHE A 89 -5.79 -4.59 -10.14
C PHE A 89 -6.73 -3.88 -11.12
N PHE A 90 -6.69 -4.27 -12.40
CA PHE A 90 -7.37 -3.53 -13.47
C PHE A 90 -8.89 -3.41 -13.30
N PRO A 91 -9.62 -4.48 -12.93
CA PRO A 91 -11.07 -4.38 -12.69
C PRO A 91 -11.42 -3.43 -11.55
N ILE A 92 -10.57 -3.32 -10.53
CA ILE A 92 -10.82 -2.42 -9.40
C ILE A 92 -10.65 -0.97 -9.84
N ALA A 93 -9.55 -0.65 -10.54
CA ALA A 93 -9.34 0.70 -11.07
C ALA A 93 -10.45 1.12 -12.06
N GLU A 94 -10.94 0.20 -12.89
CA GLU A 94 -12.09 0.44 -13.77
C GLU A 94 -13.36 0.76 -12.97
N MET A 95 -13.69 -0.06 -11.97
CA MET A 95 -14.88 0.15 -11.15
C MET A 95 -14.82 1.44 -10.34
N GLN A 96 -13.65 1.78 -9.78
CA GLN A 96 -13.42 3.06 -9.10
C GLN A 96 -13.62 4.24 -10.05
N SER A 97 -13.12 4.14 -11.29
CA SER A 97 -13.29 5.17 -12.31
C SER A 97 -14.75 5.36 -12.71
N ARG A 98 -15.49 4.26 -12.92
CA ARG A 98 -16.92 4.28 -13.24
C ARG A 98 -17.76 4.88 -12.12
N TRP A 99 -17.41 4.59 -10.87
CA TRP A 99 -18.08 5.16 -9.71
C TRP A 99 -17.84 6.66 -9.61
N PHE A 100 -16.58 7.10 -9.78
CA PHE A 100 -16.23 8.52 -9.77
C PHE A 100 -16.93 9.30 -10.89
N ALA A 101 -16.99 8.75 -12.10
CA ALA A 101 -17.71 9.37 -13.22
C ALA A 101 -19.21 9.57 -12.92
N GLN A 102 -19.87 8.58 -12.31
CA GLN A 102 -21.28 8.69 -11.91
C GLN A 102 -21.49 9.73 -10.80
N LEU A 103 -20.56 9.84 -9.85
CA LEU A 103 -20.59 10.89 -8.81
C LEU A 103 -20.49 12.29 -9.43
N MET A 104 -19.56 12.49 -10.37
CA MET A 104 -19.38 13.77 -11.04
C MET A 104 -20.57 14.17 -11.91
N LYS A 105 -21.28 13.18 -12.48
CA LYS A 105 -22.54 13.39 -13.20
C LYS A 105 -23.73 13.66 -12.27
N GLY A 106 -23.64 13.26 -11.01
CA GLY A 106 -24.72 13.40 -10.01
C GLY A 106 -25.70 12.23 -9.97
N ASP A 107 -25.42 11.14 -10.70
CA ASP A 107 -26.26 9.94 -10.76
C ASP A 107 -26.22 9.15 -9.43
N VAL A 108 -25.13 9.26 -8.68
CA VAL A 108 -24.95 8.66 -7.35
C VAL A 108 -24.38 9.68 -6.37
N ARG A 109 -24.40 9.38 -5.07
CA ARG A 109 -23.88 10.26 -4.02
C ARG A 109 -23.02 9.49 -3.02
N LEU A 110 -22.03 10.18 -2.45
CA LEU A 110 -21.29 9.67 -1.30
C LEU A 110 -22.19 9.66 -0.05
N PRO A 111 -21.99 8.70 0.87
CA PRO A 111 -22.65 8.73 2.16
C PRO A 111 -22.17 9.93 2.99
N LYS A 112 -22.77 10.13 4.17
CA LYS A 112 -22.35 11.21 5.08
C LYS A 112 -20.92 10.98 5.57
N LYS A 113 -20.24 12.06 5.96
CA LYS A 113 -18.87 12.03 6.48
C LYS A 113 -18.70 11.01 7.61
N GLU A 114 -19.62 11.01 8.58
CA GLU A 114 -19.55 10.15 9.76
C GLU A 114 -19.62 8.66 9.37
N GLU A 115 -20.43 8.34 8.36
CA GLU A 115 -20.56 6.99 7.83
C GLU A 115 -19.31 6.56 7.06
N MET A 116 -18.74 7.45 6.24
CA MET A 116 -17.47 7.19 5.56
C MET A 116 -16.35 6.91 6.56
N LEU A 117 -16.22 7.74 7.61
CA LEU A 117 -15.20 7.56 8.65
C LEU A 117 -15.37 6.24 9.41
N LYS A 118 -16.61 5.87 9.74
CA LYS A 118 -16.91 4.59 10.38
C LYS A 118 -16.47 3.41 9.51
N ILE A 119 -16.77 3.47 8.21
CA ILE A 119 -16.39 2.41 7.27
C ILE A 119 -14.87 2.35 7.10
N ILE A 120 -14.17 3.49 7.06
CA ILE A 120 -12.70 3.53 7.03
C ILE A 120 -12.13 2.80 8.25
N GLU A 121 -12.66 3.06 9.44
CA GLU A 121 -12.20 2.42 10.67
C GLU A 121 -12.45 0.90 10.65
N GLU A 122 -13.62 0.47 10.18
CA GLU A 122 -13.98 -0.95 10.04
C GLU A 122 -13.06 -1.65 9.01
N ASP A 123 -12.90 -1.08 7.81
CA ASP A 123 -12.03 -1.61 6.77
C ASP A 123 -10.58 -1.72 7.26
N THR A 124 -10.09 -0.68 7.97
CA THR A 124 -8.73 -0.66 8.55
C THR A 124 -8.54 -1.77 9.58
N LYS A 125 -9.52 -1.99 10.47
CA LYS A 125 -9.48 -3.09 11.46
C LYS A 125 -9.45 -4.45 10.76
N THR A 126 -10.27 -4.64 9.73
CA THR A 126 -10.29 -5.88 8.96
C THR A 126 -8.94 -6.15 8.31
N VAL A 127 -8.34 -5.16 7.62
CA VAL A 127 -7.02 -5.31 7.01
C VAL A 127 -5.96 -5.64 8.06
N LYS A 128 -5.92 -4.92 9.18
CA LYS A 128 -4.95 -5.15 10.28
C LYS A 128 -5.11 -6.52 10.94
N SER A 129 -6.31 -7.08 10.98
CA SER A 129 -6.54 -8.45 11.50
C SER A 129 -6.08 -9.55 10.54
N ARG A 130 -6.06 -9.27 9.23
CA ARG A 130 -5.82 -10.28 8.18
C ARG A 130 -4.36 -10.32 7.71
N TYR A 131 -3.67 -9.19 7.75
CA TYR A 131 -2.30 -9.06 7.26
C TYR A 131 -1.35 -8.66 8.40
N TYR A 132 -0.15 -9.24 8.41
CA TYR A 132 0.88 -8.84 9.38
C TYR A 132 1.29 -7.38 9.17
N ALA A 133 1.55 -6.68 10.28
CA ALA A 133 1.89 -5.27 10.29
C ALA A 133 3.19 -4.98 9.52
N SER A 134 3.05 -4.40 8.34
CA SER A 134 4.15 -3.96 7.49
C SER A 134 3.68 -2.78 6.63
N GLN A 135 4.59 -1.85 6.32
CA GLN A 135 4.34 -0.73 5.43
C GLN A 135 3.92 -1.15 4.01
N ARG A 136 4.10 -2.43 3.64
CA ARG A 136 3.64 -2.98 2.36
C ARG A 136 2.15 -3.37 2.35
N HIS A 137 1.52 -3.58 3.50
CA HIS A 137 0.15 -4.10 3.60
C HIS A 137 -0.89 -3.03 3.95
N THR A 138 -0.57 -1.75 3.75
CA THR A 138 -1.38 -0.62 4.20
C THR A 138 -2.56 -0.30 3.28
N ILE A 139 -2.51 -0.75 2.02
CA ILE A 139 -3.55 -0.53 1.01
C ILE A 139 -4.14 -1.85 0.49
N GLN A 140 -4.04 -2.92 1.28
CA GLN A 140 -4.46 -4.25 0.88
C GLN A 140 -5.98 -4.36 0.83
N VAL A 141 -6.52 -4.94 -0.24
CA VAL A 141 -7.95 -5.20 -0.40
C VAL A 141 -8.14 -6.68 -0.71
N ALA A 142 -9.17 -7.29 -0.13
CA ALA A 142 -9.42 -8.71 -0.23
C ALA A 142 -10.84 -9.01 -0.70
#